data_AF-A0A183UQF2-F1
#
_entry.id   AF-A0A183UQF2-F1
#
_cell.length_a   1.000
_cell.length_b   1.000
_cell.length_c   1.000
_cell.angle_alpha   90.00
_cell.angle_beta   90.00
_cell.angle_gamma   90.00
#
_symmetry.space_group_name_H-M   'P 1'
#
loop_
_entity.id
_entity.type
_entity.pdbx_description
1 polymer ?
#
loop_
_entity_poly.entity_id
_entity_poly.type
_entity_poly.pdbx_seq_one_letter_code
_entity_poly.pdbx_strand_id
1 'polypeptide(L)'
;MRVPDWLFLLASQPDDLTRYYACLAICTLGSTKEMEAAVIKSGTLALVEPFLLAHHATSFAGDHYKHSQGRPKEWLVRLLPMLKSKCREAKSMAAFHFTMEATIKKDQQKLEVFQEAVEYNIQALR
;
A
#
# COMPACT_ATOMS: atom_id res chain seq x y z
N MET A 1 21.02 -12.52 6.77
CA MET A 1 20.15 -12.11 5.65
C MET A 1 19.48 -10.80 6.05
N ARG A 2 19.54 -9.73 5.25
CA ARG A 2 18.98 -8.43 5.65
C ARG A 2 17.56 -8.29 5.09
N VAL A 3 16.67 -7.64 5.86
CA VAL A 3 15.27 -7.37 5.49
C VAL A 3 15.07 -6.64 4.13
N PRO A 4 16.05 -5.97 3.52
CA PRO A 4 15.85 -5.48 2.17
C PRO A 4 15.99 -6.54 1.07
N ASP A 5 16.74 -7.62 1.30
CA ASP A 5 17.16 -8.55 0.23
C ASP A 5 15.99 -9.44 -0.26
N TRP A 6 15.19 -9.97 0.66
CA TRP A 6 13.98 -10.74 0.34
C TRP A 6 12.87 -9.91 -0.33
N LEU A 7 12.75 -8.62 -0.02
CA LEU A 7 11.76 -7.75 -0.66
C LEU A 7 12.06 -7.53 -2.14
N PHE A 8 13.33 -7.47 -2.53
CA PHE A 8 13.72 -7.42 -3.93
C PHE A 8 13.29 -8.68 -4.69
N LEU A 9 13.48 -9.87 -4.09
CA LEU A 9 13.07 -11.14 -4.68
C LEU A 9 11.55 -11.25 -4.84
N LEU A 10 10.79 -10.76 -3.86
CA LEU A 10 9.32 -10.74 -3.89
C LEU A 10 8.78 -9.75 -4.93
N ALA A 11 9.36 -8.56 -5.02
CA ALA A 11 8.96 -7.54 -6.00
C ALA A 11 9.33 -7.93 -7.46
N SER A 12 10.19 -8.94 -7.63
CA SER A 12 10.60 -9.49 -8.93
C SER A 12 9.83 -10.75 -9.34
N GLN A 13 8.84 -11.19 -8.55
CA GLN A 13 8.01 -12.34 -8.91
C GLN A 13 7.10 -12.02 -10.10
N PRO A 14 6.71 -13.01 -10.92
CA PRO A 14 5.82 -12.78 -12.07
C PRO A 14 4.37 -12.49 -11.66
N ASP A 15 3.97 -12.86 -10.45
CA ASP A 15 2.62 -12.67 -9.92
C ASP A 15 2.40 -11.24 -9.43
N ASP A 16 1.43 -10.54 -10.03
CA ASP A 16 1.18 -9.12 -9.73
C ASP A 16 0.66 -8.88 -8.30
N LEU A 17 -0.03 -9.85 -7.71
CA LEU A 17 -0.47 -9.77 -6.32
C LEU A 17 0.71 -9.76 -5.35
N THR A 18 1.68 -10.63 -5.59
CA THR A 18 2.92 -10.71 -4.82
C THR A 18 3.74 -9.44 -4.99
N ARG A 19 3.90 -8.94 -6.22
CA ARG A 19 4.59 -7.68 -6.51
C ARG A 19 3.92 -6.49 -5.82
N TYR A 20 2.59 -6.44 -5.84
CA TYR A 20 1.79 -5.44 -5.16
C TYR A 20 2.08 -5.41 -3.65
N TYR A 21 2.04 -6.57 -2.97
CA TYR A 21 2.34 -6.63 -1.54
C TYR A 21 3.80 -6.33 -1.23
N ALA A 22 4.73 -6.72 -2.10
CA ALA A 22 6.13 -6.36 -1.97
C ALA A 22 6.32 -4.84 -2.05
N CYS A 23 5.68 -4.16 -3.03
CA CYS A 23 5.72 -2.71 -3.16
C CYS A 23 5.10 -2.01 -1.94
N LEU A 24 3.95 -2.50 -1.47
CA LEU A 24 3.31 -1.97 -0.27
C LEU A 24 4.20 -2.10 0.97
N ALA A 25 4.86 -3.24 1.14
CA ALA A 25 5.81 -3.47 2.23
C ALA A 25 7.04 -2.56 2.13
N ILE A 26 7.66 -2.46 0.95
CA ILE A 26 8.79 -1.56 0.69
C ILE A 26 8.43 -0.13 1.07
N CYS A 27 7.28 0.37 0.63
CA CYS A 27 6.83 1.72 0.92
C CYS A 27 6.46 1.95 2.40
N THR A 28 5.89 0.94 3.05
CA THR A 28 5.58 0.99 4.48
C THR A 28 6.87 1.10 5.29
N LEU A 29 7.85 0.23 5.03
CA LEU A 29 9.16 0.26 5.67
C LEU A 29 9.93 1.54 5.35
N GLY A 30 9.86 2.01 4.11
CA GLY A 30 10.47 3.27 3.68
C GLY A 30 9.85 4.51 4.31
N SER A 31 8.66 4.38 4.91
CA SER A 31 7.99 5.46 5.67
C SER A 31 8.22 5.37 7.18
N THR A 32 8.98 4.38 7.65
CA THR A 32 9.38 4.21 9.05
C THR A 32 10.79 4.78 9.25
N LYS A 33 10.96 5.77 10.14
CA LYS A 33 12.23 6.50 10.32
C LYS A 33 13.42 5.59 10.56
N GLU A 34 13.21 4.53 11.34
CA GLU A 34 14.25 3.57 11.72
C GLU A 34 14.72 2.72 10.54
N MET A 35 13.88 2.56 9.51
CA MET A 35 14.11 1.67 8.37
C MET A 35 14.32 2.42 7.04
N GLU A 36 13.95 3.70 6.98
CA GLU A 36 14.04 4.55 5.79
C GLU A 36 15.42 4.48 5.13
N ALA A 37 16.50 4.70 5.89
CA ALA A 37 17.86 4.66 5.36
C ALA A 37 18.25 3.29 4.78
N ALA A 38 17.81 2.19 5.41
CA ALA A 38 18.10 0.84 4.93
C ALA A 38 17.33 0.52 3.63
N VAL A 39 16.08 0.97 3.53
CA VAL A 39 15.25 0.83 2.33
C VAL A 39 15.83 1.64 1.17
N ILE A 40 16.21 2.91 1.41
CA ILE A 40 16.87 3.75 0.40
C ILE A 40 18.16 3.09 -0.09
N LYS A 41 19.02 2.62 0.82
CA LYS A 41 20.28 1.95 0.47
C LYS A 41 20.08 0.66 -0.33
N SER A 42 18.94 -0.02 -0.17
CA SER A 42 18.65 -1.26 -0.88
C SER A 42 18.26 -1.07 -2.35
N GLY A 43 17.87 0.14 -2.75
CA GLY A 43 17.38 0.42 -4.10
C GLY A 43 15.99 -0.17 -4.43
N THR A 44 15.34 -0.86 -3.49
CA THR A 44 14.04 -1.53 -3.71
C THR A 44 12.89 -0.57 -4.03
N LEU A 45 12.97 0.70 -3.62
CA LEU A 45 11.98 1.73 -3.99
C LEU A 45 11.86 1.93 -5.51
N ALA A 46 12.93 1.69 -6.27
CA ALA A 46 12.92 1.81 -7.73
C ALA A 46 11.98 0.81 -8.42
N LEU A 47 11.52 -0.23 -7.72
CA LEU A 47 10.58 -1.22 -8.24
C LEU A 47 9.11 -0.76 -8.16
N VAL A 48 8.83 0.25 -7.32
CA VAL A 48 7.45 0.70 -7.03
C VAL A 48 6.87 1.48 -8.21
N GLU A 49 7.61 2.42 -8.78
CA GLU A 49 7.10 3.23 -9.90
C GLU A 49 6.77 2.39 -11.14
N PRO A 50 7.63 1.46 -11.61
CA PRO A 50 7.27 0.56 -12.70
C PRO A 50 6.00 -0.26 -12.43
N PHE A 51 5.81 -0.74 -11.20
CA PHE A 51 4.57 -1.44 -10.82
C PHE A 51 3.35 -0.52 -10.96
N LEU A 52 3.42 0.70 -10.43
CA LEU A 52 2.32 1.66 -10.46
C LEU A 52 1.96 2.14 -11.87
N LEU A 53 2.95 2.26 -12.77
CA LEU A 53 2.72 2.63 -14.16
C LEU A 53 2.10 1.50 -14.99
N ALA A 54 2.36 0.24 -14.62
CA ALA A 54 1.85 -0.93 -15.33
C ALA A 54 0.39 -1.28 -14.95
N HIS A 55 -0.14 -0.75 -13.85
CA HIS A 55 -1.45 -1.15 -13.31
C HIS A 55 -2.37 0.03 -13.03
N HIS A 56 -3.66 -0.14 -13.31
CA HIS A 56 -4.70 0.75 -12.82
C HIS A 56 -5.37 0.17 -11.58
N ALA A 57 -5.46 0.94 -10.50
CA ALA A 57 -6.00 0.46 -9.22
C ALA A 57 -7.43 -0.08 -9.31
N THR A 58 -8.26 0.50 -10.18
CA THR A 58 -9.66 0.11 -10.38
C THR A 58 -9.81 -1.22 -11.11
N SER A 59 -9.03 -1.47 -12.16
CA SER A 59 -9.00 -2.78 -12.84
C SER A 59 -8.37 -3.84 -11.94
N PHE A 60 -7.28 -3.50 -11.26
CA PHE A 60 -6.59 -4.38 -10.31
C PHE A 60 -7.52 -4.87 -9.18
N ALA A 61 -8.40 -4.00 -8.68
CA ALA A 61 -9.46 -4.38 -7.74
C ALA A 61 -10.40 -5.46 -8.31
N GLY A 62 -10.81 -5.31 -9.56
CA GLY A 62 -11.68 -6.26 -10.26
C GLY A 62 -10.98 -7.60 -10.53
N ASP A 63 -9.72 -7.57 -10.95
CA ASP A 63 -8.97 -8.76 -11.37
C ASP A 63 -8.56 -9.63 -10.17
N HIS A 64 -8.27 -9.01 -9.01
CA HIS A 64 -7.71 -9.72 -7.85
C HIS A 64 -8.61 -9.76 -6.61
N TYR A 65 -9.64 -8.90 -6.50
CA TYR A 65 -10.34 -8.68 -5.23
C TYR A 65 -11.87 -8.55 -5.32
N LYS A 66 -12.48 -8.75 -6.49
CA LYS A 66 -13.93 -8.58 -6.73
C LYS A 66 -14.84 -9.30 -5.73
N HIS A 67 -14.40 -10.43 -5.17
CA HIS A 67 -15.16 -11.20 -4.17
C HIS A 67 -14.55 -11.17 -2.75
N SER A 68 -13.46 -10.41 -2.56
CA SER A 68 -12.83 -10.28 -1.24
C SER A 68 -13.59 -9.28 -0.38
N GLN A 69 -13.58 -9.42 0.95
CA GLN A 69 -14.21 -8.44 1.86
C GLN A 69 -13.48 -7.08 1.94
N GLY A 70 -12.44 -6.84 1.11
CA GLY A 70 -11.52 -5.70 1.24
C GLY A 70 -10.82 -5.67 2.60
N ARG A 71 -10.10 -4.58 2.89
CA ARG A 71 -9.39 -4.42 4.17
C ARG A 71 -10.25 -3.72 5.23
N PRO A 72 -10.04 -4.02 6.53
CA PRO A 72 -10.76 -3.35 7.62
C PRO A 72 -10.15 -1.97 7.93
N LYS A 73 -10.83 -1.15 8.73
CA LYS A 73 -10.39 0.22 9.03
C LYS A 73 -9.00 0.29 9.66
N GLU A 74 -8.64 -0.67 10.51
CA GLU A 74 -7.34 -0.72 11.19
C GLU A 74 -6.20 -0.86 10.17
N TRP A 75 -6.45 -1.54 9.05
CA TRP A 75 -5.49 -1.64 7.96
C TRP A 75 -5.33 -0.31 7.23
N LEU A 76 -6.45 0.36 6.91
CA LEU A 76 -6.44 1.66 6.23
C LEU A 76 -5.70 2.71 7.05
N VAL A 77 -5.90 2.72 8.37
CA VAL A 77 -5.23 3.63 9.31
C VAL A 77 -3.71 3.50 9.25
N ARG A 78 -3.18 2.27 9.13
CA ARG A 78 -1.73 2.01 9.05
C ARG A 78 -1.07 2.64 7.82
N LEU A 79 -1.84 2.90 6.76
CA LEU A 79 -1.36 3.48 5.52
C LEU A 79 -1.52 5.01 5.46
N LEU A 80 -2.26 5.62 6.38
CA LEU A 80 -2.41 7.08 6.44
C LEU A 80 -1.07 7.84 6.59
N PRO A 81 -0.08 7.36 7.37
CA PRO A 81 1.24 8.01 7.43
C PRO A 81 1.95 8.03 6.07
N MET A 82 1.75 7.02 5.22
CA MET A 82 2.35 6.96 3.88
C MET A 82 1.83 8.08 2.97
N LEU A 83 0.55 8.46 3.08
CA LEU A 83 -0.01 9.60 2.33
C LEU A 83 0.65 10.93 2.70
N LYS A 84 1.22 11.04 3.91
CA LYS A 84 1.93 12.22 4.41
C LYS A 84 3.45 12.10 4.27
N SER A 85 3.95 10.99 3.72
CA SER A 85 5.38 10.72 3.57
C SER A 85 6.04 11.70 2.58
N LYS A 86 7.32 11.99 2.80
CA LYS A 86 8.13 12.74 1.83
C LYS A 86 8.52 11.87 0.63
N CYS A 87 8.59 10.55 0.81
CA CYS A 87 8.84 9.58 -0.26
C CYS A 87 7.66 9.56 -1.25
N ARG A 88 7.95 9.80 -2.53
CA ARG A 88 6.93 9.88 -3.59
C ARG A 88 6.29 8.51 -3.81
N GLU A 89 7.10 7.48 -3.88
CA GLU A 89 6.71 6.09 -4.07
C GLU A 89 5.73 5.65 -2.98
N ALA A 90 6.00 6.00 -1.72
CA ALA A 90 5.11 5.68 -0.62
C ALA A 90 3.74 6.36 -0.73
N LYS A 91 3.71 7.65 -1.09
CA LYS A 91 2.45 8.36 -1.34
C LYS A 91 1.67 7.76 -2.50
N SER A 92 2.34 7.47 -3.61
CA SER A 92 1.72 6.91 -4.80
C SER A 92 1.19 5.49 -4.54
N MET A 93 1.93 4.66 -3.82
CA MET A 93 1.51 3.31 -3.42
C MET A 93 0.31 3.35 -2.46
N ALA A 94 0.31 4.27 -1.50
CA ALA A 94 -0.84 4.48 -0.63
C ALA A 94 -2.07 4.92 -1.43
N ALA A 95 -1.95 5.92 -2.31
CA ALA A 95 -3.04 6.39 -3.16
C ALA A 95 -3.60 5.28 -4.07
N PHE A 96 -2.72 4.44 -4.64
CA PHE A 96 -3.11 3.24 -5.38
C PHE A 96 -3.95 2.29 -4.51
N HIS A 97 -3.46 1.94 -3.31
CA HIS A 97 -4.18 1.07 -2.39
C HIS A 97 -5.56 1.64 -1.99
N PHE A 98 -5.62 2.92 -1.63
CA PHE A 98 -6.88 3.58 -1.27
C PHE A 98 -7.87 3.62 -2.44
N THR A 99 -7.39 3.81 -3.67
CA THR A 99 -8.25 3.78 -4.88
C THR A 99 -8.79 2.37 -5.13
N MET A 100 -7.93 1.36 -4.98
CA MET A 100 -8.31 -0.05 -5.10
C MET A 100 -9.37 -0.43 -4.04
N GLU A 101 -9.14 -0.11 -2.77
CA GLU A 101 -10.10 -0.37 -1.69
C GLU A 101 -11.40 0.43 -1.89
N ALA A 102 -11.32 1.69 -2.32
CA ALA A 102 -12.52 2.50 -2.58
C ALA A 102 -13.38 1.88 -3.68
N THR A 103 -12.76 1.28 -4.70
CA THR A 103 -13.46 0.55 -5.76
C THR A 103 -14.18 -0.67 -5.18
N ILE A 104 -13.47 -1.53 -4.43
CA ILE A 104 -14.03 -2.74 -3.80
C ILE A 104 -15.19 -2.38 -2.86
N LYS A 105 -15.00 -1.38 -2.00
CA LYS A 105 -15.99 -0.97 -0.99
C LYS A 105 -17.19 -0.27 -1.59
N LYS A 106 -17.02 0.46 -2.69
CA LYS A 106 -18.15 1.04 -3.45
C LYS A 106 -19.06 -0.07 -3.98
N ASP A 107 -18.49 -1.10 -4.59
CA ASP A 107 -19.26 -2.24 -5.12
C ASP A 107 -19.96 -3.03 -4.01
N GLN A 108 -19.39 -3.02 -2.80
CA GLN A 108 -19.98 -3.66 -1.62
C GLN A 108 -20.97 -2.79 -0.85
N GLN A 109 -21.14 -1.52 -1.23
CA GLN A 109 -21.89 -0.51 -0.46
C GLN A 109 -21.37 -0.36 0.99
N LYS A 110 -20.04 -0.44 1.18
CA LYS A 110 -19.34 -0.38 2.47
C LYS A 110 -18.35 0.80 2.57
N LEU A 111 -18.72 1.96 2.05
CA LEU A 111 -17.83 3.14 2.00
C LEU A 111 -17.63 3.80 3.37
N GLU A 112 -18.51 3.55 4.33
CA GLU A 112 -18.44 4.03 5.70
C GLU A 112 -17.12 3.67 6.40
N VAL A 113 -16.47 2.57 5.99
CA VAL A 113 -15.16 2.15 6.54
C VAL A 113 -14.07 3.21 6.42
N PHE A 114 -14.12 4.08 5.39
CA PHE A 114 -13.15 5.17 5.24
C PHE A 114 -13.39 6.29 6.24
N GLN A 115 -14.66 6.59 6.54
CA GLN A 115 -15.02 7.55 7.58
C GLN A 115 -14.59 7.01 8.95
N GLU A 116 -14.89 5.74 9.23
CA GLU A 116 -14.45 5.08 10.47
C GLU A 116 -12.93 5.10 10.64
N ALA A 117 -12.18 4.90 9.55
CA ALA A 117 -10.71 4.94 9.58
C ALA A 117 -10.18 6.34 9.95
N VAL A 118 -10.79 7.41 9.42
CA VAL A 118 -10.40 8.79 9.75
C VAL A 118 -10.74 9.11 11.21
N GLU A 119 -11.94 8.76 11.67
CA GLU A 119 -12.38 8.98 13.05
C GLU A 119 -11.50 8.21 14.04
N TYR A 120 -11.21 6.94 13.76
CA TYR A 120 -10.32 6.11 14.56
C TYR A 120 -8.91 6.72 14.67
N ASN A 121 -8.36 7.21 13.55
CA ASN A 121 -7.04 7.85 13.56
C ASN A 121 -7.03 9.15 14.39
N ILE A 122 -8.12 9.93 14.37
CA ILE A 122 -8.23 11.13 15.21
C ILE A 122 -8.29 10.76 16.70
N GLN A 123 -9.04 9.71 17.06
CA GLN A 123 -9.14 9.23 18.44
C GLN A 123 -7.81 8.69 18.96
N ALA A 124 -7.05 7.97 18.13
CA ALA A 124 -5.75 7.43 18.51
C ALA A 124 -4.65 8.50 18.71
N LEU A 125 -4.89 9.74 18.27
CA LEU A 125 -3.99 10.88 18.42
C LEU A 125 -4.34 11.78 19.62
N ARG A 126 -5.42 11.48 20.34
CA ARG A 126 -5.81 12.15 21.60
C ARG A 126 -5.29 11.37 22.79
#